data_AF-A0A4Q5TIG4-F1
#
_entry.id   AF-A0A4Q5TIG4-F1
#
_cell.length_a   1.000
_cell.length_b   1.000
_cell.length_c   1.000
_cell.angle_alpha   90.00
_cell.angle_beta   90.00
_cell.angle_gamma   90.00
#
_symmetry.space_group_name_H-M   'P 1'
#
loop_
_entity.id
_entity.type
_entity.pdbx_description
1 polymer ?
#
loop_
_entity_poly.entity_id
_entity_poly.type
_entity_poly.pdbx_seq_one_letter_code
_entity_poly.pdbx_strand_id
1 'polypeptide(L)'
;MPSKKTGLLRVGMALLFVAPFSADAQRFLSEYDSTLFLKDTVVTTVRRFENLHFSGYMQPQFQVAQSKGIESFDGGDFRKNASNRFMLRRARVKMDYRLPSKDGFGPAALFT
;
A
#
# COMPACT_ATOMS: atom_id res chain seq x y z
N MET A 1 -27.15 7.57 -65.17
CA MET A 1 -26.21 8.65 -64.80
C MET A 1 -26.30 8.89 -63.29
N PRO A 2 -25.31 8.44 -62.48
CA PRO A 2 -25.34 8.67 -61.03
C PRO A 2 -25.07 10.16 -60.74
N SER A 3 -25.93 10.76 -59.92
CA SER A 3 -25.91 12.17 -59.54
C SER A 3 -24.59 12.57 -58.87
N LYS A 4 -23.94 13.63 -59.35
CA LYS A 4 -22.68 14.17 -58.80
C LYS A 4 -22.73 14.45 -57.28
N LYS A 5 -23.94 14.64 -56.72
CA LYS A 5 -24.16 14.93 -55.29
C LYS A 5 -23.89 13.72 -54.38
N THR A 6 -24.15 12.49 -54.84
CA THR A 6 -23.92 11.28 -54.01
C THR A 6 -22.45 10.88 -53.95
N GLY A 7 -21.65 11.20 -54.98
CA GLY A 7 -20.20 11.03 -54.97
C GLY A 7 -19.52 11.99 -53.98
N LEU A 8 -19.94 13.26 -53.98
CA LEU A 8 -19.37 14.27 -53.07
C LEU A 8 -19.67 13.96 -51.59
N LEU A 9 -20.86 13.44 -51.29
CA LEU A 9 -21.23 13.02 -49.93
C LEU A 9 -20.38 11.84 -49.42
N ARG A 10 -20.05 10.89 -50.31
CA ARG A 10 -19.20 9.73 -49.97
C ARG A 10 -17.74 10.13 -49.74
N VAL A 11 -17.22 11.09 -50.51
CA VAL A 11 -15.87 11.61 -50.32
C VAL A 11 -15.77 12.41 -49.02
N GLY A 12 -16.77 13.24 -48.70
CA GLY A 12 -16.83 13.97 -47.43
C GLY A 12 -16.89 13.05 -46.22
N MET A 13 -17.65 11.96 -46.31
CA MET A 13 -17.75 10.95 -45.24
C MET A 13 -16.44 10.17 -45.07
N ALA A 14 -15.74 9.85 -46.17
CA ALA A 14 -14.42 9.22 -46.11
C ALA A 14 -13.35 10.14 -45.50
N LEU A 15 -13.43 11.46 -45.75
CA LEU A 15 -12.50 12.44 -45.19
C LEU A 15 -12.64 12.58 -43.66
N LEU A 16 -13.87 12.44 -43.15
CA LEU A 16 -14.17 12.48 -41.71
C LEU A 16 -13.58 11.30 -40.93
N PHE A 17 -13.33 10.15 -41.58
CA PHE A 17 -12.69 8.99 -40.95
C PHE A 17 -11.15 9.07 -40.89
N VAL A 18 -10.53 10.03 -41.58
CA VAL A 18 -9.06 10.19 -41.63
C VAL A 18 -8.55 11.32 -40.73
N ALA A 19 -9.44 12.13 -40.15
CA ALA A 19 -9.03 13.22 -39.27
C ALA A 19 -8.44 12.66 -37.95
N PRO A 20 -7.15 12.93 -37.62
CA PRO A 20 -6.58 12.53 -36.35
C PRO A 20 -7.18 13.40 -35.24
N PHE A 21 -8.00 12.79 -34.39
CA PHE A 21 -8.49 13.42 -33.17
C PHE A 21 -7.38 13.32 -32.13
N SER A 22 -6.67 14.41 -31.84
CA SER A 22 -5.71 14.48 -30.73
C SER A 22 -6.49 14.40 -29.41
N ALA A 23 -6.62 13.18 -28.89
CA ALA A 23 -7.12 12.95 -27.55
C ALA A 23 -5.97 13.19 -26.56
N ASP A 24 -5.94 14.37 -25.92
CA ASP A 24 -5.11 14.57 -24.73
C ASP A 24 -5.67 13.67 -23.62
N ALA A 25 -4.98 12.56 -23.36
CA ALA A 25 -5.29 11.67 -22.25
C ALA A 25 -5.01 12.38 -20.92
N GLN A 26 -5.87 12.11 -19.94
CA GLN A 26 -5.85 12.61 -18.57
C GLN A 26 -4.42 12.90 -18.06
N ARG A 27 -4.15 14.19 -17.82
CA ARG A 27 -2.95 14.63 -17.11
C ARG A 27 -2.95 13.96 -15.73
N PHE A 28 -2.00 13.06 -15.50
CA PHE A 28 -1.98 12.16 -14.34
C PHE A 28 -1.94 12.97 -13.05
N LEU A 29 -2.92 12.79 -12.16
CA LEU A 29 -2.98 13.44 -10.85
C LEU A 29 -1.77 13.07 -9.96
N SER A 30 -0.98 12.07 -10.33
CA SER A 30 0.26 11.68 -9.64
C SER A 30 1.42 12.66 -9.83
N GLU A 31 1.35 13.60 -10.77
CA GLU A 31 2.35 14.67 -10.92
C GLU A 31 2.22 15.76 -9.84
N TYR A 32 1.06 15.87 -9.16
CA TYR A 32 0.96 16.58 -7.88
C TYR A 32 1.54 15.68 -6.78
N ASP A 33 2.84 15.48 -6.90
CA ASP A 33 3.61 14.50 -6.17
C ASP A 33 3.82 14.93 -4.72
N SER A 34 3.54 14.01 -3.81
CA SER A 34 3.92 13.94 -2.40
C SER A 34 5.39 14.33 -2.09
N THR A 35 6.26 14.50 -3.09
CA THR A 35 7.62 15.02 -2.96
C THR A 35 7.72 16.39 -2.29
N LEU A 36 6.74 17.28 -2.49
CA LEU A 36 6.69 18.57 -1.78
C LEU A 36 6.50 18.39 -0.26
N PHE A 37 5.71 17.40 0.17
CA PHE A 37 5.55 17.06 1.59
C PHE A 37 6.72 16.22 2.13
N LEU A 38 7.35 15.40 1.28
CA LEU A 38 8.53 14.60 1.63
C LEU A 38 9.74 15.45 1.99
N LYS A 39 9.97 16.55 1.27
CA LYS A 39 11.20 17.32 1.47
C LYS A 39 11.22 18.07 2.81
N ASP A 40 10.12 18.72 3.19
CA ASP A 40 10.13 19.62 4.34
C ASP A 40 9.60 18.97 5.62
N THR A 41 8.62 18.06 5.52
CA THR A 41 8.01 17.44 6.71
C THR A 41 8.65 16.11 7.07
N VAL A 42 8.93 15.26 6.06
CA VAL A 42 9.47 13.91 6.32
C VAL A 42 10.92 14.00 6.82
N VAL A 43 11.76 14.90 6.31
CA VAL A 43 13.16 15.03 6.78
C VAL A 43 13.23 15.40 8.26
N THR A 44 12.46 16.39 8.72
CA THR A 44 12.45 16.78 10.14
C THR A 44 11.85 15.69 11.04
N THR A 45 10.86 14.97 10.54
CA THR A 45 10.20 13.88 11.25
C THR A 45 11.12 12.66 11.36
N VAL A 46 11.78 12.27 10.27
CA VAL A 46 12.77 11.18 10.21
C VAL A 46 13.92 11.45 11.18
N ARG A 47 14.46 12.68 11.24
CA ARG A 47 15.53 13.03 12.21
C ARG A 47 15.11 12.87 13.68
N ARG A 48 13.82 13.06 14.02
CA ARG A 48 13.31 12.83 15.38
C ARG A 48 13.12 11.34 15.68
N PHE A 49 12.72 10.56 14.68
CA PHE A 49 12.51 9.11 14.78
C PHE A 49 13.78 8.27 14.58
N GLU A 50 14.89 8.81 14.08
CA GLU A 50 16.19 8.11 14.03
C GLU A 50 16.63 7.55 15.40
N ASN A 51 16.12 8.14 16.49
CA ASN A 51 16.40 7.68 17.84
C ASN A 51 15.47 6.57 18.32
N LEU A 52 14.31 6.36 17.68
CA LEU A 52 13.28 5.39 18.06
C LEU A 52 13.18 4.29 17.00
N HIS A 53 13.60 3.07 17.33
CA HIS A 53 13.47 1.92 16.43
C HIS A 53 12.41 0.97 16.95
N PHE A 54 11.40 0.73 16.12
CA PHE A 54 10.41 -0.33 16.36
C PHE A 54 10.82 -1.55 15.54
N SER A 55 11.12 -2.65 16.22
CA SER A 55 11.40 -3.93 15.59
C SER A 55 10.48 -4.99 16.18
N GLY A 56 10.24 -6.07 15.45
CA GLY A 56 9.30 -7.08 15.93
C GLY A 56 8.93 -8.07 14.85
N TYR A 57 8.23 -9.12 15.27
CA TYR A 57 7.66 -10.07 14.34
C TYR A 57 6.29 -10.53 14.83
N MET A 58 5.42 -10.80 13.85
CA MET A 58 4.08 -11.31 14.05
C MET A 58 3.96 -12.63 13.31
N GLN A 59 3.45 -13.65 14.00
CA GLN A 59 3.19 -14.98 13.46
C GLN A 59 1.68 -15.26 13.51
N PRO A 60 0.93 -14.77 12.51
CA PRO A 60 -0.48 -15.12 12.38
C PRO A 60 -0.59 -16.62 12.07
N GLN A 61 -1.59 -17.24 12.64
CA GLN A 61 -1.90 -18.65 12.46
C GLN A 61 -3.39 -18.77 12.11
N PHE A 62 -3.65 -19.43 10.98
CA PHE A 62 -4.99 -19.82 10.59
C PHE A 62 -5.15 -21.32 10.80
N GLN A 63 -6.22 -21.71 11.48
CA GLN A 63 -6.53 -23.11 11.76
C GLN A 63 -7.95 -23.41 11.28
N VAL A 64 -8.12 -24.58 10.67
CA VAL A 64 -9.42 -25.11 10.26
C VAL A 64 -9.61 -26.47 10.92
N ALA A 65 -10.69 -26.61 11.68
CA ALA A 65 -11.09 -27.83 12.33
C ALA A 65 -12.03 -28.65 11.43
N GLN A 66 -12.04 -29.95 11.64
CA GLN A 66 -12.83 -30.90 10.87
C GLN A 66 -14.35 -30.75 11.10
N SER A 67 -14.77 -30.25 12.26
CA SER A 67 -16.16 -29.95 12.59
C SER A 67 -16.28 -28.71 13.50
N LYS A 68 -17.50 -28.20 13.65
CA LYS A 68 -17.77 -27.00 14.46
C LYS A 68 -17.69 -27.36 15.94
N GLY A 69 -17.01 -26.52 16.73
CA GLY A 69 -16.94 -26.69 18.19
C GLY A 69 -16.06 -27.84 18.67
N ILE A 70 -15.09 -28.30 17.87
CA ILE A 70 -14.12 -29.31 18.30
C ILE A 70 -13.24 -28.75 19.43
N GLU A 71 -13.01 -29.59 20.45
CA GLU A 71 -12.04 -29.32 21.52
C GLU A 71 -10.61 -29.36 20.96
N SER A 72 -9.84 -28.31 21.21
CA SER A 72 -8.50 -28.17 20.63
C SER A 72 -7.41 -28.41 21.67
N PHE A 73 -6.42 -29.23 21.32
CA PHE A 73 -5.30 -29.55 22.20
C PHE A 73 -4.34 -28.37 22.44
N ASP A 74 -4.26 -27.39 21.53
CA ASP A 74 -3.40 -26.20 21.66
C ASP A 74 -4.16 -24.93 21.25
N GLY A 75 -4.28 -23.96 22.17
CA GLY A 75 -4.88 -22.64 21.89
C GLY A 75 -6.38 -22.48 22.21
N GLY A 76 -7.01 -23.45 22.91
CA GLY A 76 -8.41 -23.38 23.37
C GLY A 76 -9.44 -23.76 22.30
N ASP A 77 -10.70 -23.95 22.70
CA ASP A 77 -11.72 -24.57 21.86
C ASP A 77 -12.23 -23.69 20.71
N PHE A 78 -12.66 -24.34 19.63
CA PHE A 78 -13.35 -23.65 18.54
C PHE A 78 -14.74 -23.19 19.02
N ARG A 79 -15.20 -22.01 18.56
CA ARG A 79 -16.54 -21.51 18.89
C ARG A 79 -17.58 -22.53 18.41
N LYS A 80 -18.66 -22.74 19.18
CA LYS A 80 -19.71 -23.75 18.91
C LYS A 80 -20.22 -23.82 17.47
N ASN A 81 -20.25 -22.70 16.74
CA ASN A 81 -20.74 -22.63 15.36
C ASN A 81 -19.65 -22.36 14.30
N ALA A 82 -18.39 -22.25 14.68
CA ALA A 82 -17.28 -21.94 13.77
C ALA A 82 -16.31 -23.13 13.68
N SER A 83 -15.88 -23.46 12.47
CA SER A 83 -14.86 -24.47 12.20
C SER A 83 -13.51 -23.84 11.79
N ASN A 84 -13.42 -22.53 11.71
CA ASN A 84 -12.20 -21.80 11.37
C ASN A 84 -11.86 -20.76 12.43
N ARG A 85 -10.56 -20.58 12.68
CA ARG A 85 -10.04 -19.59 13.62
C ARG A 85 -8.79 -18.93 13.07
N PHE A 86 -8.75 -17.61 13.19
CA PHE A 86 -7.55 -16.82 13.02
C PHE A 86 -7.04 -16.42 14.41
N MET A 87 -5.78 -16.74 14.71
CA MET A 87 -5.15 -16.41 15.98
C MET A 87 -3.71 -15.95 15.75
N LEU A 88 -3.19 -15.11 16.64
CA LEU A 88 -1.80 -14.69 16.58
C LEU A 88 -0.99 -15.54 17.57
N ARG A 89 -0.15 -16.46 17.07
CA ARG A 89 0.61 -17.38 17.95
C ARG A 89 1.74 -16.64 18.67
N ARG A 90 2.40 -15.71 17.98
CA ARG A 90 3.45 -14.87 18.56
C ARG A 90 3.34 -13.46 18.01
N ALA A 91 3.33 -12.49 18.90
CA ALA A 91 3.53 -11.09 18.60
C ALA A 91 4.64 -10.59 19.51
N ARG A 92 5.76 -10.18 18.93
CA ARG A 92 6.82 -9.51 19.68
C ARG A 92 7.02 -8.15 19.09
N VAL A 93 6.97 -7.14 19.95
CA VAL A 93 7.29 -5.76 19.64
C VAL A 93 8.44 -5.37 20.54
N LYS A 94 9.48 -4.81 19.95
CA LYS A 94 10.68 -4.32 20.59
C LYS A 94 10.83 -2.87 20.21
N MET A 95 11.06 -2.03 21.20
CA MET A 95 11.20 -0.59 21.04
C MET A 95 12.56 -0.20 21.57
N ASP A 96 13.47 0.11 20.67
CA ASP A 96 14.81 0.58 21.00
C ASP A 96 14.84 2.11 20.97
N TYR A 97 15.41 2.72 22.00
CA TYR A 97 15.66 4.16 22.06
C TYR A 97 17.16 4.44 22.18
N ARG A 98 17.71 5.22 21.23
CA ARG A 98 19.10 5.68 21.21
C ARG A 98 19.16 7.16 21.53
N LEU A 99 19.88 7.53 22.59
CA LEU A 99 20.21 8.93 22.86
C LEU A 99 21.49 9.31 22.13
N PRO A 100 21.47 10.30 21.22
CA PRO A 100 22.68 10.75 20.55
C PRO A 100 23.60 11.50 21.53
N SER A 101 24.89 11.16 21.55
CA SER A 101 25.91 11.91 22.30
C SER A 101 26.29 13.19 21.57
N LYS A 102 26.61 14.25 22.33
CA LYS A 102 26.97 15.59 21.81
C LYS A 102 28.25 15.57 20.96
N ASP A 103 29.10 14.56 21.15
CA ASP A 103 30.42 14.44 20.52
C ASP A 103 30.42 13.54 19.28
N GLY A 104 29.26 13.05 18.83
CA GLY A 104 29.10 12.27 17.58
C GLY A 104 29.68 10.84 17.60
N PHE A 105 30.56 10.51 18.55
CA PHE A 105 31.09 9.17 18.76
C PHE A 105 30.18 8.35 19.69
N GLY A 106 29.13 7.76 19.11
CA GLY A 106 28.29 6.73 19.74
C GLY A 106 27.06 7.23 20.51
N PRO A 107 26.13 6.32 20.85
CA PRO A 107 24.95 6.65 21.64
C PRO A 107 25.33 6.87 23.11
N ALA A 108 24.87 7.96 23.71
CA ALA A 108 25.05 8.26 25.13
C ALA A 108 24.31 7.26 26.04
N ALA A 109 23.19 6.70 25.57
CA ALA A 109 22.49 5.60 26.20
C ALA A 109 21.66 4.83 25.16
N LEU A 110 21.53 3.51 25.35
CA LEU A 110 20.72 2.60 24.55
C LEU A 110 19.74 1.90 25.48
N PHE A 111 18.45 2.07 25.21
CA PHE A 111 17.37 1.33 25.86
C PHE A 111 16.81 0.33 24.84
N THR A 112 16.66 -0.94 25.24
CA THR A 112 16.30 -2.07 24.35
C THR A 112 15.17 -2.90 24.90
#